data_AF-A0A1Y0IS33-F1
#
_entry.id   AF-A0A1Y0IS33-F1
#
_cell.length_a   1.000
_cell.length_b   1.000
_cell.length_c   1.000
_cell.angle_alpha   90.00
_cell.angle_beta   90.00
_cell.angle_gamma   90.00
#
_symmetry.space_group_name_H-M   'P 1'
#
loop_
_entity.id
_entity.type
_entity.pdbx_description
1 polymer ?
#
loop_
_entity_poly.entity_id
_entity_poly.type
_entity_poly.pdbx_seq_one_letter_code
_entity_poly.pdbx_strand_id
1 'polypeptide(L)' 'MLVPPERLDLRFDRLREIVTAWEIRYNQLPDQVVALFDAQDLGSIRELLEEKRQLARLIPDTKEFIERWEPVANTLGR' A
#
# COMPACT_ATOMS: atom_id res chain seq x y z
N MET A 1 -17.98 -18.65 11.03
CA MET A 1 -17.54 -17.81 12.16
C MET A 1 -17.85 -16.36 11.80
N LEU A 2 -18.76 -15.71 12.52
CA LEU A 2 -18.99 -14.27 12.37
C LEU A 2 -17.83 -13.56 13.05
N VAL A 3 -16.93 -12.97 12.26
CA VAL A 3 -15.88 -12.09 12.80
C VAL A 3 -16.61 -10.96 13.52
N PRO A 4 -16.35 -10.74 14.82
CA PRO A 4 -17.01 -9.66 15.56
C PRO A 4 -16.74 -8.34 14.82
N PRO A 5 -17.71 -7.39 14.83
CA PRO A 5 -17.56 -6.13 14.11
C PRO A 5 -16.32 -5.42 14.64
N GLU A 6 -15.26 -5.48 13.82
CA GLU A 6 -14.01 -4.83 14.14
C GLU A 6 -14.24 -3.32 14.22
N ARG A 7 -13.76 -2.73 15.32
CA ARG A 7 -13.86 -1.30 15.55
C ARG A 7 -13.20 -0.54 14.40
N LEU A 8 -13.81 0.58 13.99
CA LEU A 8 -13.38 1.32 12.81
C LEU A 8 -11.95 1.85 12.94
N ASP A 9 -11.52 2.25 14.15
CA ASP A 9 -10.15 2.65 14.47
C ASP A 9 -9.12 1.57 14.08
N LEU A 10 -9.37 0.31 14.48
CA LEU A 10 -8.49 -0.81 14.12
C LEU A 10 -8.39 -1.06 12.61
N ARG A 11 -9.46 -0.74 11.86
CA ARG A 11 -9.43 -0.84 10.39
C ARG A 11 -8.55 0.24 9.77
N PHE A 12 -8.61 1.47 10.28
CA PHE A 12 -7.74 2.56 9.82
C PHE A 12 -6.27 2.32 10.20
N ASP A 13 -6.01 1.73 11.37
CA ASP A 13 -4.65 1.31 11.74
C ASP A 13 -4.08 0.30 10.73
N ARG A 14 -4.84 -0.74 10.37
CA ARG A 14 -4.42 -1.69 9.35
C ARG A 14 -4.22 -1.05 7.98
N LEU A 15 -5.08 -0.11 7.59
CA LEU A 15 -4.89 0.61 6.33
C LEU A 15 -3.58 1.40 6.33
N ARG A 16 -3.20 2.01 7.46
CA ARG A 16 -1.89 2.67 7.61
C ARG A 16 -0.74 1.67 7.51
N GLU A 17 -0.83 0.53 8.18
CA GLU A 17 0.18 -0.53 8.09
C GLU A 17 0.38 -1.02 6.64
N ILE A 18 -0.72 -1.23 5.90
CA ILE A 18 -0.70 -1.62 4.50
C ILE A 18 -0.01 -0.54 3.64
N VAL A 19 -0.38 0.74 3.83
CA VAL A 19 0.25 1.86 3.11
C VAL A 19 1.75 1.93 3.41
N THR A 20 2.16 1.80 4.67
CA THR A 20 3.59 1.78 5.05
C THR A 20 4.33 0.62 4.39
N ALA A 21 3.75 -0.57 4.36
CA ALA A 21 4.34 -1.73 3.68
C ALA A 21 4.50 -1.48 2.16
N TRP A 22 3.49 -0.87 1.54
CA TRP A 22 3.54 -0.47 0.12
C TRP A 22 4.61 0.58 -0.16
N GLU A 23 4.79 1.58 0.70
CA GLU A 23 5.86 2.58 0.56
C GLU A 23 7.24 1.96 0.67
N ILE A 24 7.44 1.05 1.64
CA ILE A 24 8.69 0.29 1.77
C ILE A 24 8.94 -0.51 0.49
N ARG A 25 7.94 -1.25 0.01
CA ARG A 25 8.04 -2.03 -1.23
C ARG A 25 8.38 -1.13 -2.42
N TYR A 26 7.67 -0.03 -2.61
CA TYR A 26 7.88 0.93 -3.69
C TYR A 26 9.33 1.45 -3.73
N ASN A 27 9.90 1.72 -2.56
CA ASN A 27 11.28 2.20 -2.42
C ASN A 27 12.33 1.11 -2.65
N GLN A 28 11.99 -0.17 -2.50
CA GLN A 28 12.88 -1.32 -2.76
C GLN A 28 12.89 -1.76 -4.24
N LEU A 29 11.89 -1.38 -5.04
CA LEU A 29 11.80 -1.79 -6.45
C LEU A 29 12.99 -1.33 -7.32
N PRO A 30 13.53 -0.10 -7.19
CA PRO A 30 14.68 0.33 -7.99
C PRO A 30 15.89 -0.59 -7.86
N ASP A 31 16.27 -0.97 -6.65
CA ASP A 31 17.44 -1.84 -6.41
C ASP A 31 17.24 -3.23 -7.02
N GLN A 32 16.03 -3.77 -6.95
CA GLN A 32 15.68 -5.04 -7.60
C GLN A 32 15.73 -4.94 -9.13
N VAL A 33 15.30 -3.82 -9.71
CA VAL A 33 15.38 -3.59 -11.16
C VAL A 33 16.85 -3.55 -11.63
N VAL A 34 17.74 -2.92 -10.86
CA VAL A 34 19.18 -2.89 -11.18
C VAL A 34 19.75 -4.31 -11.17
N ALA A 35 19.45 -5.11 -10.13
CA ALA A 35 19.93 -6.49 -10.04
C ALA A 35 19.42 -7.37 -11.20
N LEU A 36 18.16 -7.20 -11.62
CA LEU A 36 17.60 -7.93 -12.77
C LEU A 36 18.15 -7.45 -14.10
N PHE A 37 18.53 -6.17 -14.20
CA PHE A 37 19.17 -5.62 -15.39
C PHE A 37 20.55 -6.25 -15.60
N ASP A 38 21.34 -6.37 -14.53
CA ASP A 38 22.62 -7.09 -14.56
C ASP A 38 22.45 -8.57 -14.95
N ALA A 39 21.34 -9.18 -14.54
CA ALA A 39 20.96 -10.54 -14.90
C ALA A 39 20.32 -10.67 -16.31
N GLN A 40 20.12 -9.56 -17.02
CA GLN A 40 19.44 -9.49 -18.33
C GLN A 40 18.01 -10.06 -18.33
N ASP A 41 17.34 -10.09 -17.18
CA ASP A 41 15.97 -10.57 -17.04
C ASP A 41 14.95 -9.44 -17.26
N LEU A 42 14.73 -9.12 -18.54
CA LEU A 42 13.79 -8.08 -18.96
C LEU A 42 12.33 -8.42 -18.62
N GLY A 43 12.00 -9.71 -18.48
CA GLY A 43 10.65 -10.16 -18.13
C GLY A 43 10.29 -9.75 -16.70
N SER A 44 11.14 -10.12 -15.76
CA SER A 44 10.97 -9.74 -14.35
C SER A 44 11.05 -8.23 -14.13
N ILE A 45 11.88 -7.50 -14.89
CA ILE A 45 11.92 -6.03 -14.84
C ILE A 45 10.56 -5.42 -15.22
N ARG A 46 9.92 -5.95 -16.27
CA ARG A 46 8.60 -5.46 -16.69
C ARG A 46 7.58 -5.63 -15.56
N GLU A 47 7.58 -6.77 -14.89
CA GLU A 47 6.69 -7.05 -13.76
C GLU A 47 6.91 -6.05 -12.61
N LEU A 48 8.18 -5.77 -12.24
CA LEU A 48 8.49 -4.78 -11.21
C LEU A 48 8.07 -3.35 -11.60
N LEU A 49 8.15 -2.99 -12.89
CA LEU A 49 7.69 -1.69 -13.36
C LEU A 49 6.16 -1.58 -13.34
N GLU A 50 5.45 -2.65 -13.67
CA GLU A 50 3.98 -2.71 -13.55
C GLU A 50 3.55 -2.62 -12.08
N GLU A 51 4.22 -3.36 -11.18
CA GLU A 51 4.02 -3.25 -9.72
C GLU A 51 4.26 -1.82 -9.23
N LYS A 52 5.37 -1.19 -9.64
CA LYS A 52 5.70 0.19 -9.25
C LYS A 52 4.60 1.18 -9.65
N ARG A 53 4.03 1.02 -10.85
CA ARG A 53 2.92 1.86 -11.33
C ARG A 53 1.65 1.64 -10.52
N GLN A 54 1.35 0.40 -10.14
CA GLN A 54 0.20 0.10 -9.29
C GLN A 54 0.37 0.75 -7.91
N LEU A 55 1.53 0.58 -7.27
CA LEU A 55 1.83 1.20 -5.97
C LEU A 55 1.79 2.73 -6.03
N ALA A 56 2.33 3.34 -7.09
CA ALA A 56 2.29 4.79 -7.29
C ALA A 56 0.87 5.36 -7.33
N ARG A 57 -0.12 4.54 -7.69
CA ARG A 57 -1.55 4.89 -7.65
C ARG A 57 -2.17 4.54 -6.29
N LEU A 58 -1.98 3.33 -5.80
CA LEU A 58 -2.66 2.83 -4.60
C LEU A 58 -2.26 3.58 -3.33
N ILE A 59 -0.98 3.95 -3.20
CA ILE A 59 -0.48 4.67 -2.01
C ILE A 59 -1.21 6.02 -1.82
N PRO A 60 -1.20 6.95 -2.80
CA PRO A 60 -1.90 8.23 -2.62
C PRO A 60 -3.43 8.05 -2.50
N ASP A 61 -4.04 7.19 -3.31
CA ASP A 61 -5.50 6.93 -3.25
C ASP A 61 -5.93 6.46 -1.85
N THR A 62 -5.13 5.59 -1.23
CA THR A 62 -5.43 5.04 0.10
C THR A 62 -5.14 6.04 1.21
N LYS A 63 -4.08 6.86 1.08
CA LYS A 63 -3.82 7.96 2.03
C LYS A 63 -4.95 8.97 2.01
N GLU A 64 -5.39 9.40 0.83
CA GLU A 64 -6.52 10.32 0.67
C GLU A 64 -7.80 9.72 1.28
N PHE A 65 -8.03 8.42 1.10
CA PHE A 65 -9.15 7.73 1.73
C PHE A 65 -9.07 7.79 3.26
N ILE A 66 -7.91 7.47 3.85
CA ILE A 66 -7.71 7.51 5.31
C ILE A 66 -7.95 8.93 5.82
N GLU A 67 -7.31 9.93 5.22
CA GLU A 67 -7.42 11.34 5.62
C GLU A 67 -8.87 11.86 5.56
N ARG A 68 -9.63 11.43 4.54
CA ARG A 68 -11.02 11.85 4.35
C ARG A 68 -11.97 11.20 5.37
N TRP A 69 -11.78 9.92 5.67
CA TRP A 69 -12.81 9.13 6.36
C TRP A 69 -12.49 8.79 7.81
N GLU A 70 -11.22 8.76 8.21
CA GLU A 70 -10.82 8.51 9.61
C GLU A 70 -11.40 9.55 10.58
N PRO A 71 -11.42 10.87 10.29
CA PRO A 71 -12.03 11.86 11.18
C PRO A 71 -13.54 11.65 11.38
N VAL A 72 -14.24 11.23 10.32
CA VAL A 72 -15.68 10.95 10.33
C VAL A 72 -15.97 9.68 11.13
N ALA A 73 -15.15 8.64 10.95
CA ALA A 73 -15.29 7.40 11.71
C ALA A 73 -15.04 7.62 13.22
N ASN A 74 -14.08 8.47 13.57
CA ASN A 74 -13.79 8.83 14.96
C ASN A 74 -14.86 9.69 15.62
N THR A 75 -15.67 10.40 14.84
CA THR A 75 -16.82 11.17 15.35
C THR A 75 -18.09 10.34 15.49
N LEU A 76 -18.27 9.31 14.67
CA LEU A 76 -19.39 8.35 14.76
C LEU A 76 -19.17 7.23 15.78
N GLY A 77 -17.93 7.01 16.21
CA GLY A 77 -17.54 6.00 17.21
C GLY A 77 -17.53 6.49 18.67
N ARG A 78 -18.02 7.70 18.95
CA ARG A 78 -18.23 8.23 20.31
C ARG A 78 -19.68 8.14 20.73
#